data_AF-A0A0G4M6G0-F1
#
_entry.id   AF-A0A0G4M6G0-F1
#
_cell.length_a   1.000
_cell.length_b   1.000
_cell.length_c   1.000
_cell.angle_alpha   90.00
_cell.angle_beta   90.00
_cell.angle_gamma   90.00
#
_symmetry.space_group_name_H-M   'P 1'
#
loop_
_entity.id
_entity.type
_entity.pdbx_description
1 polymer ?
#
loop_
_entity_poly.entity_id
_entity_poly.type
_entity_poly.pdbx_seq_one_letter_code
_entity_poly.pdbx_strand_id
1 'polypeptide(L)'
;MAMHCSAFNSIGNLEVLIIRNWVGLVIMDAEFMRAILLGACRHILREQPGDLNIRRLALQYRQACIQALRNSIGGIPPVINSLTFAKALALAFDEFSCGEIDLAGPHLRGAITMAEVSGGSEALGLTELLEQMYQRLSIDKVSPELILVRCD
;
A
#
# COMPACT_ATOMS: atom_id res chain seq x y z
N MET A 1 -17.81 5.90 -9.75
CA MET A 1 -17.08 7.10 -10.18
C MET A 1 -15.62 6.84 -9.89
N ALA A 2 -14.81 6.54 -10.92
CA ALA A 2 -13.43 6.11 -10.75
C ALA A 2 -12.55 7.32 -10.44
N MET A 3 -11.93 7.33 -9.26
CA MET A 3 -11.09 8.43 -8.79
C MET A 3 -9.67 8.21 -9.34
N HIS A 4 -9.21 9.13 -10.18
CA HIS A 4 -8.04 8.96 -11.05
C HIS A 4 -6.77 9.59 -10.44
N CYS A 5 -5.99 8.84 -9.66
CA CYS A 5 -4.64 9.28 -9.27
C CYS A 5 -3.63 8.97 -10.39
N SER A 6 -2.90 9.97 -10.90
CA SER A 6 -1.92 9.81 -11.99
C SER A 6 -0.70 8.95 -11.61
N ALA A 7 -0.31 8.94 -10.33
CA ALA A 7 0.73 8.06 -9.81
C ALA A 7 0.35 6.57 -10.00
N PHE A 8 -0.95 6.28 -9.93
CA PHE A 8 -1.50 4.92 -9.99
C PHE A 8 -2.10 4.56 -11.37
N ASN A 9 -2.60 5.53 -12.15
CA ASN A 9 -3.21 5.31 -13.47
C ASN A 9 -2.24 4.94 -14.59
N SER A 10 -0.99 5.40 -14.50
CA SER A 10 0.05 5.02 -15.49
C SER A 10 0.59 3.61 -15.23
N ILE A 11 0.09 2.93 -14.19
CA ILE A 11 0.28 1.49 -13.96
C ILE A 11 -1.00 0.83 -14.44
N GLY A 12 -1.24 0.83 -15.76
CA GLY A 12 -2.46 0.28 -16.39
C GLY A 12 -2.72 -1.22 -16.12
N ASN A 13 -1.90 -1.86 -15.29
CA ASN A 13 -2.01 -3.21 -14.78
C ASN A 13 -1.67 -3.29 -13.27
N LEU A 14 -1.97 -2.24 -12.49
CA LEU A 14 -1.60 -2.14 -11.07
C LEU A 14 -2.07 -3.35 -10.27
N GLU A 15 -3.32 -3.79 -10.45
CA GLU A 15 -3.84 -4.98 -9.76
C GLU A 15 -3.06 -6.26 -10.12
N VAL A 16 -2.72 -6.47 -11.39
CA VAL A 16 -1.99 -7.67 -11.86
C VAL A 16 -0.52 -7.64 -11.44
N LEU A 17 0.15 -6.48 -11.53
CA LEU A 17 1.52 -6.30 -11.07
C LEU A 17 1.62 -6.41 -9.55
N ILE A 18 0.69 -5.81 -8.81
CA ILE A 18 0.58 -5.96 -7.35
C ILE A 18 0.41 -7.43 -7.00
N ILE A 19 -0.58 -8.13 -7.57
CA ILE A 19 -0.81 -9.53 -7.25
C ILE A 19 0.41 -10.40 -7.59
N ARG A 20 1.00 -10.26 -8.77
CA ARG A 20 2.14 -11.09 -9.20
C ARG A 20 3.38 -10.90 -8.33
N ASN A 21 3.72 -9.66 -7.96
CA ASN A 21 4.92 -9.38 -7.17
C ASN A 21 4.67 -9.54 -5.66
N TRP A 22 3.44 -9.32 -5.20
CA TRP A 22 3.11 -9.45 -3.78
C TRP A 22 2.91 -10.90 -3.36
N VAL A 23 2.59 -11.83 -4.28
CA VAL A 23 2.61 -13.27 -3.96
C VAL A 23 4.00 -13.72 -3.48
N GLY A 24 5.09 -13.19 -4.04
CA GLY A 24 6.44 -13.43 -3.54
C GLY A 24 6.65 -12.94 -2.11
N LEU A 25 6.13 -11.75 -1.79
CA LEU A 25 6.18 -11.16 -0.45
C LEU A 25 5.32 -11.95 0.56
N VAL A 26 4.19 -12.52 0.14
CA VAL A 26 3.36 -13.40 0.99
C VAL A 26 4.10 -14.67 1.38
N ILE A 27 4.94 -15.22 0.49
CA ILE A 27 5.78 -16.38 0.83
C ILE A 27 6.81 -16.02 1.91
N MET A 28 7.29 -14.77 1.89
CA MET A 28 8.31 -14.28 2.83
C MET A 28 7.75 -13.86 4.19
N ASP A 29 6.48 -13.44 4.26
CA ASP A 29 5.85 -12.99 5.50
C ASP A 29 4.35 -13.33 5.57
N ALA A 30 4.02 -14.15 6.56
CA ALA A 30 2.65 -14.61 6.79
C ALA A 30 1.69 -13.47 7.20
N GLU A 31 2.19 -12.37 7.77
CA GLU A 31 1.37 -11.21 8.09
C GLU A 31 0.96 -10.44 6.82
N PHE A 32 1.80 -10.45 5.78
CA PHE A 32 1.52 -9.81 4.49
C PHE A 32 0.40 -10.50 3.72
N MET A 33 0.13 -11.78 4.00
CA MET A 33 -1.06 -12.47 3.47
C MET A 33 -2.36 -11.71 3.78
N ARG A 34 -2.43 -11.02 4.92
CA ARG A 34 -3.60 -10.24 5.31
C ARG A 34 -3.87 -9.06 4.36
N ALA A 35 -2.83 -8.46 3.80
CA ALA A 35 -2.97 -7.40 2.80
C ALA A 35 -3.56 -7.93 1.48
N ILE A 36 -3.16 -9.13 1.07
CA ILE A 36 -3.75 -9.81 -0.10
C ILE A 36 -5.21 -10.17 0.14
N LEU A 37 -5.52 -10.76 1.31
CA LEU A 37 -6.89 -11.09 1.67
C LEU A 37 -7.78 -9.85 1.78
N LEU A 38 -7.24 -8.74 2.29
CA LEU A 38 -7.92 -7.44 2.28
C LEU A 38 -8.26 -7.01 0.85
N GLY A 39 -7.29 -7.02 -0.07
CA GLY A 39 -7.51 -6.69 -1.48
C GLY A 39 -8.57 -7.59 -2.13
N ALA A 40 -8.53 -8.90 -1.85
CA ALA A 40 -9.55 -9.83 -2.33
C ALA A 40 -10.94 -9.53 -1.78
N CYS A 41 -11.08 -9.23 -0.47
CA CYS A 41 -12.35 -8.80 0.11
C CYS A 41 -12.88 -7.52 -0.54
N ARG A 42 -12.01 -6.53 -0.82
CA ARG A 42 -12.41 -5.30 -1.51
C ARG A 42 -12.91 -5.58 -2.92
N HIS A 43 -12.23 -6.44 -3.66
CA HIS A 43 -12.66 -6.84 -5.00
C HIS A 43 -14.04 -7.50 -4.95
N ILE A 44 -14.27 -8.46 -4.04
CA ILE A 44 -15.58 -9.11 -3.87
C ILE A 44 -16.67 -8.08 -3.50
N LEU A 45 -16.38 -7.13 -2.60
CA LEU A 45 -17.34 -6.11 -2.18
C LEU A 45 -17.68 -5.09 -3.28
N ARG A 46 -16.84 -4.93 -4.30
CA ARG A 46 -17.21 -4.12 -5.49
C ARG A 46 -18.38 -4.76 -6.24
N GLU A 47 -18.35 -6.08 -6.39
CA GLU A 47 -19.41 -6.85 -7.05
C GLU A 47 -20.60 -7.14 -6.11
N GLN A 48 -20.34 -7.29 -4.81
CA GLN A 48 -21.32 -7.68 -3.79
C GLN A 48 -21.27 -6.73 -2.57
N PRO A 49 -21.66 -5.45 -2.72
CA PRO A 49 -21.50 -4.45 -1.67
C PRO A 49 -22.32 -4.73 -0.40
N GLY A 50 -23.37 -5.53 -0.50
CA GLY A 50 -24.23 -5.92 0.62
C GLY A 50 -23.70 -7.05 1.50
N ASP A 51 -22.58 -7.70 1.14
CA ASP A 51 -22.06 -8.83 1.92
C ASP A 51 -21.40 -8.34 3.24
N LEU A 52 -22.16 -8.45 4.33
CA LEU A 52 -21.71 -8.05 5.66
C LEU A 52 -20.58 -8.95 6.20
N ASN A 53 -20.50 -10.21 5.79
CA ASN A 53 -19.46 -11.13 6.24
C ASN A 53 -18.12 -10.75 5.61
N ILE A 54 -18.10 -10.50 4.31
CA ILE A 54 -16.89 -10.06 3.60
C ILE A 54 -16.47 -8.67 4.08
N ARG A 55 -17.41 -7.77 4.34
CA ARG A 55 -17.12 -6.46 4.94
C ARG A 55 -16.44 -6.58 6.30
N ARG A 56 -16.93 -7.47 7.16
CA ARG A 56 -16.32 -7.74 8.47
C ARG A 56 -14.89 -8.29 8.32
N LEU A 57 -14.67 -9.22 7.39
CA LEU A 57 -13.34 -9.77 7.10
C LEU A 57 -12.38 -8.68 6.61
N ALA A 58 -12.83 -7.80 5.70
CA ALA A 58 -12.02 -6.66 5.23
C ALA A 58 -11.56 -5.78 6.40
N LEU A 59 -12.47 -5.42 7.32
CA LEU A 59 -12.13 -4.62 8.50
C LEU A 59 -11.10 -5.34 9.40
N GLN A 60 -11.28 -6.64 9.64
CA GLN A 60 -10.35 -7.44 10.44
C GLN A 60 -8.96 -7.50 9.81
N TYR A 61 -8.88 -7.76 8.50
CA TYR A 61 -7.60 -7.80 7.80
C TYR A 61 -6.91 -6.43 7.77
N ARG A 62 -7.67 -5.35 7.59
CA ARG A 62 -7.12 -4.00 7.66
C ARG A 62 -6.54 -3.68 9.03
N GLN A 63 -7.29 -3.92 10.10
CA GLN A 63 -6.81 -3.73 11.47
C GLN A 63 -5.52 -4.52 11.70
N ALA A 64 -5.46 -5.75 11.22
CA ALA A 64 -4.31 -6.61 11.37
C ALA A 64 -3.09 -6.14 10.55
N CYS A 65 -3.29 -5.53 9.37
CA CYS A 65 -2.23 -4.88 8.60
C CYS A 65 -1.67 -3.64 9.32
N ILE A 66 -2.54 -2.80 9.88
CA ILE A 66 -2.15 -1.63 10.68
C ILE A 66 -1.31 -2.07 11.89
N GLN A 67 -1.75 -3.10 12.60
CA GLN A 67 -1.02 -3.61 13.75
C GLN A 67 0.36 -4.19 13.35
N ALA A 68 0.44 -4.93 12.24
CA ALA A 68 1.71 -5.47 11.74
C ALA A 68 2.70 -4.36 11.34
N LEU A 69 2.21 -3.32 10.65
CA LEU A 69 3.02 -2.15 10.33
C LEU A 69 3.50 -1.45 11.60
N ARG A 70 2.60 -1.20 12.55
CA ARG A 70 2.92 -0.57 13.84
C ARG A 70 3.96 -1.35 14.63
N ASN A 71 3.87 -2.69 14.65
CA ASN A 71 4.85 -3.54 15.31
C ASN A 71 6.23 -3.45 14.66
N SER A 72 6.27 -3.32 13.33
CA SER A 72 7.53 -3.20 12.58
C SER A 72 8.23 -1.87 12.86
N ILE A 73 7.48 -0.76 12.91
CA ILE A 73 8.04 0.60 13.12
C ILE A 73 8.15 1.03 14.58
N GLY A 74 7.43 0.37 15.49
CA GLY A 74 7.38 0.72 16.92
C GLY A 74 8.48 0.09 17.77
N GLY A 75 9.30 -0.79 17.21
CA GLY A 75 10.45 -1.39 17.88
C GLY A 75 11.62 -0.42 18.09
N ILE A 76 12.53 -0.76 19.00
CA ILE A 76 13.81 -0.03 19.21
C ILE A 76 14.96 -1.04 19.02
N PRO A 77 15.72 -0.99 17.92
CA PRO A 77 15.52 -0.12 16.75
C PRO A 77 14.32 -0.55 15.89
N PRO A 78 13.73 0.36 15.09
CA PRO A 78 12.66 0.02 14.17
C PRO A 78 13.15 -0.92 13.07
N VAL A 79 12.30 -1.86 12.67
CA VAL A 79 12.60 -2.80 11.57
C VAL A 79 12.05 -2.21 10.27
N ILE A 80 12.91 -1.45 9.58
CA ILE A 80 12.57 -0.83 8.30
C ILE A 80 13.26 -1.61 7.17
N ASN A 81 12.48 -2.36 6.41
CA ASN A 81 12.95 -3.16 5.26
C ASN A 81 11.89 -3.13 4.14
N SER A 82 12.17 -3.81 3.03
CA SER A 82 11.27 -3.92 1.87
C SER A 82 9.86 -4.39 2.22
N LEU A 83 9.72 -5.25 3.23
CA LEU A 83 8.44 -5.74 3.68
C LEU A 83 7.66 -4.69 4.50
N THR A 84 8.32 -3.98 5.41
CA THR A 84 7.69 -2.86 6.15
C THR A 84 7.21 -1.79 5.17
N PHE A 85 8.00 -1.51 4.14
CA PHE A 85 7.61 -0.63 3.03
C PHE A 85 6.39 -1.15 2.27
N ALA A 86 6.38 -2.44 1.91
CA ALA A 86 5.23 -3.07 1.26
C ALA A 86 3.96 -3.02 2.12
N LYS A 87 4.07 -3.24 3.45
CA LYS A 87 2.94 -3.13 4.40
C LYS A 87 2.32 -1.73 4.38
N ALA A 88 3.16 -0.68 4.37
CA ALA A 88 2.68 0.71 4.29
C ALA A 88 2.03 1.04 2.93
N LEU A 89 2.63 0.60 1.83
CA LEU A 89 2.03 0.75 0.51
C LEU A 89 0.69 0.04 0.40
N ALA A 90 0.58 -1.18 0.93
CA ALA A 90 -0.66 -1.95 0.89
C ALA A 90 -1.83 -1.27 1.60
N LEU A 91 -1.57 -0.62 2.73
CA LEU A 91 -2.58 0.18 3.42
C LEU A 91 -3.00 1.41 2.61
N ALA A 92 -2.02 2.15 2.06
CA ALA A 92 -2.31 3.29 1.21
C ALA A 92 -3.13 2.91 -0.03
N PHE A 93 -2.87 1.73 -0.62
CA PHE A 93 -3.64 1.20 -1.74
C PHE A 93 -5.07 0.81 -1.37
N ASP A 94 -5.29 0.18 -0.21
CA ASP A 94 -6.64 -0.12 0.29
C ASP A 94 -7.45 1.17 0.46
N GLU A 95 -6.86 2.16 1.10
CA GLU A 95 -7.47 3.47 1.38
C GLU A 95 -7.82 4.21 0.11
N PHE A 96 -6.87 4.28 -0.82
CA PHE A 96 -7.11 4.88 -2.14
C PHE A 96 -8.27 4.17 -2.87
N SER A 97 -8.27 2.84 -2.86
CA SER A 97 -9.31 2.02 -3.50
C SER A 97 -10.69 2.20 -2.88
N CYS A 98 -10.76 2.65 -1.63
CA CYS A 98 -12.00 2.93 -0.90
C CYS A 98 -12.42 4.40 -0.95
N GLY A 99 -11.63 5.28 -1.59
CA GLY A 99 -11.88 6.72 -1.62
C GLY A 99 -11.51 7.43 -0.31
N GLU A 100 -10.73 6.81 0.57
CA GLU A 100 -10.31 7.35 1.87
C GLU A 100 -9.00 8.13 1.73
N ILE A 101 -8.99 9.15 0.87
CA ILE A 101 -7.77 9.85 0.47
C ILE A 101 -7.03 10.49 1.66
N ASP A 102 -7.80 11.02 2.62
CA ASP A 102 -7.26 11.65 3.83
C ASP A 102 -6.42 10.67 4.67
N LEU A 103 -6.70 9.36 4.57
CA LEU A 103 -5.96 8.30 5.24
C LEU A 103 -4.80 7.77 4.37
N ALA A 104 -5.01 7.70 3.06
CA ALA A 104 -4.01 7.21 2.11
C ALA A 104 -2.74 8.07 2.10
N GLY A 105 -2.90 9.40 2.12
CA GLY A 105 -1.79 10.35 2.04
C GLY A 105 -0.73 10.16 3.14
N PRO A 106 -1.11 10.12 4.43
CA PRO A 106 -0.21 9.81 5.53
C PRO A 106 0.56 8.48 5.36
N HIS A 107 -0.09 7.38 4.98
CA HIS A 107 0.59 6.10 4.79
C HIS A 107 1.58 6.13 3.61
N LEU A 108 1.22 6.81 2.53
CA LEU A 108 2.11 6.99 1.37
C LEU A 108 3.36 7.78 1.75
N ARG A 109 3.19 8.89 2.49
CA ARG A 109 4.33 9.69 3.00
C ARG A 109 5.18 8.88 3.97
N GLY A 110 4.55 8.09 4.86
CA GLY A 110 5.27 7.20 5.76
C GLY A 110 6.13 6.19 5.01
N ALA A 111 5.61 5.56 3.95
CA ALA A 111 6.37 4.63 3.11
C ALA A 111 7.61 5.29 2.47
N ILE A 112 7.42 6.50 1.93
CA ILE A 112 8.50 7.29 1.34
C ILE A 112 9.57 7.65 2.37
N THR A 113 9.16 8.18 3.53
CA THR A 113 10.08 8.56 4.60
C THR A 113 10.87 7.35 5.13
N MET A 114 10.23 6.19 5.26
CA MET A 114 10.92 4.94 5.62
C MET A 114 12.06 4.63 4.64
N ALA A 115 11.79 4.71 3.34
CA ALA A 115 12.81 4.47 2.33
C ALA A 115 13.94 5.52 2.37
N GLU A 116 13.62 6.81 2.58
CA GLU A 116 14.62 7.88 2.68
C GLU A 116 15.53 7.72 3.91
N VAL A 117 14.95 7.48 5.09
CA VAL A 117 15.70 7.36 6.35
C VAL A 117 16.61 6.13 6.34
N SER A 118 16.23 5.09 5.60
CA SER A 118 17.07 3.91 5.38
C SER A 118 18.18 4.10 4.35
N GLY A 119 18.25 5.24 3.65
CA GLY A 119 19.28 5.50 2.63
C GLY A 119 18.86 5.23 1.17
N GLY A 120 17.56 5.11 0.90
CA GLY A 120 17.00 4.95 -0.45
C GLY A 120 16.57 3.50 -0.77
N SER A 121 16.16 3.25 -2.03
CA SER A 121 15.65 1.95 -2.46
C SER A 121 16.64 0.81 -2.29
N GLU A 122 17.92 1.04 -2.62
CA GLU A 122 18.97 0.03 -2.55
C GLU A 122 19.19 -0.43 -1.10
N ALA A 123 19.31 0.52 -0.18
CA ALA A 123 19.54 0.23 1.24
C ALA A 123 18.34 -0.47 1.92
N LEU A 124 17.12 -0.27 1.41
CA LEU A 124 15.93 -1.00 1.86
C LEU A 124 15.80 -2.40 1.27
N GLY A 125 16.63 -2.74 0.27
CA GLY A 125 16.47 -3.94 -0.54
C GLY A 125 15.19 -3.93 -1.38
N LEU A 126 14.74 -2.76 -1.85
CA LEU A 126 13.62 -2.71 -2.79
C LEU A 126 14.04 -3.30 -4.13
N THR A 127 13.19 -4.17 -4.68
CA THR A 127 13.41 -4.77 -5.99
C THR A 127 12.13 -4.69 -6.82
N GLU A 128 12.32 -4.68 -8.13
CA GLU A 128 11.26 -4.79 -9.12
C GLU A 128 10.10 -3.81 -8.87
N LEU A 129 8.91 -4.31 -8.51
CA LEU A 129 7.72 -3.49 -8.35
C LEU A 129 7.87 -2.46 -7.22
N LEU A 130 8.41 -2.85 -6.07
CA LEU A 130 8.52 -1.94 -4.93
C LEU A 130 9.49 -0.80 -5.24
N GLU A 131 10.56 -1.09 -5.98
CA GLU A 131 11.49 -0.09 -6.46
C GLU A 131 10.83 0.86 -7.47
N GLN A 132 10.10 0.33 -8.46
CA GLN A 132 9.36 1.16 -9.43
C GLN A 132 8.33 2.05 -8.75
N MET A 133 7.61 1.54 -7.75
CA MET A 133 6.66 2.31 -6.94
C MET A 133 7.37 3.42 -6.17
N TYR A 134 8.47 3.11 -5.48
CA TYR A 134 9.25 4.10 -4.75
C TYR A 134 9.76 5.22 -5.67
N GLN A 135 10.29 4.88 -6.85
CA GLN A 135 10.81 5.88 -7.80
C GLN A 135 9.71 6.82 -8.28
N ARG A 136 8.53 6.30 -8.66
CA ARG A 136 7.40 7.14 -9.10
C ARG A 136 6.89 8.05 -7.98
N LEU A 137 6.68 7.48 -6.80
CA LEU A 137 6.27 8.23 -5.61
C LEU A 137 7.29 9.30 -5.21
N SER A 138 8.57 9.07 -5.49
CA SER A 138 9.65 10.02 -5.24
C SER A 138 9.76 11.11 -6.31
N ILE A 139 9.43 10.82 -7.57
CA ILE A 139 9.36 11.81 -8.66
C ILE A 139 8.18 12.78 -8.42
N ASP A 140 7.05 12.26 -7.96
CA ASP A 140 5.86 13.06 -7.67
C ASP A 140 6.01 13.98 -6.43
N LYS A 141 7.12 13.88 -5.67
CA LYS A 141 7.49 14.81 -4.59
C LYS A 141 7.64 16.26 -5.04
N VAL A 142 7.87 16.50 -6.33
CA VAL A 142 8.08 17.85 -6.88
C VAL A 142 6.77 18.68 -6.87
N SER A 143 5.61 18.07 -6.62
CA SER A 143 4.35 18.80 -6.41
C SER A 143 3.39 17.99 -5.53
N PRO A 144 3.40 18.19 -4.20
CA PRO A 144 2.46 17.53 -3.28
C PRO A 144 0.99 17.81 -3.63
N GLU A 145 0.74 18.94 -4.27
CA GLU A 145 -0.57 19.32 -4.81
C GLU A 145 -1.00 18.40 -5.96
N LEU A 146 -0.12 17.87 -6.81
CA LEU A 146 -0.51 17.03 -7.95
C LEU A 146 -0.96 15.61 -7.58
N ILE A 147 -0.63 15.11 -6.38
CA ILE A 147 -1.13 13.82 -5.86
C ILE A 147 -2.59 13.97 -5.39
N LEU A 148 -3.01 15.18 -4.99
CA LEU A 148 -4.33 15.50 -4.43
C LEU A 148 -5.25 16.28 -5.38
N VAL A 149 -4.71 17.09 -6.30
CA VAL A 149 -5.45 18.06 -7.16
C VAL A 149 -6.13 17.43 -8.39
N ARG A 150 -6.18 16.10 -8.50
CA ARG A 150 -6.96 15.38 -9.54
C ARG A 150 -8.06 14.48 -8.99
N CYS A 151 -8.58 14.80 -7.81
CA CYS A 151 -9.67 14.05 -7.17
C CYS A 151 -11.00 14.83 -7.06
N ASP A 152 -11.18 15.90 -7.85
CA ASP A 152 -12.47 16.58 -8.05
C ASP A 152 -13.19 16.06 -9.31
#